data_AF-A0A969JD76-F1
#
_entry.id   AF-A0A969JD76-F1
#
_cell.length_a   1.000
_cell.length_b   1.000
_cell.length_c   1.000
_cell.angle_alpha   90.00
_cell.angle_beta   90.00
_cell.angle_gamma   90.00
#
_symmetry.space_group_name_H-M   'P 1'
#
loop_
_entity.id
_entity.type
_entity.pdbx_description
1 polymer ?
#
loop_
_entity_poly.entity_id
_entity_poly.type
_entity_poly.pdbx_seq_one_letter_code
_entity_poly.pdbx_strand_id
1 'polypeptide(L)'
;LATVLEQQNQSREAQSTAPLGTLIRRYPYLYEHCLLGDGSTLEQQHTIQRIQAQHQRQFELDLSQYVLYRVRCARASRSSPAELEALQRRTQTIPNPTLLSDPELAASVRHFTGKIEGNQTYRDLAKGFQAQTRCGPTYGHFKRDIHQYLSASIDPAFSKQRFNQQLCGNLQGIFPDLEHQPLNDFLMVRTCGQLLNFLVVENSRKLEHFTFVDLVGNIGATATTGLLLKVVLLCTKVKPYLEKRFAILFDHYERAAQESVLWLVQVLENINVAFSTNFGNANLSLVI
;
A
#
# COMPACT_ATOMS: atom_id res chain seq x y z
N LEU A 1 18.42 -27.03 -15.45
CA LEU A 1 18.29 -25.56 -15.64
C LEU A 1 17.25 -25.22 -16.71
N ALA A 2 17.35 -25.75 -17.93
CA ALA A 2 16.34 -25.54 -18.99
C ALA A 2 14.91 -25.97 -18.58
N THR A 3 14.75 -27.14 -17.96
CA THR A 3 13.44 -27.69 -17.55
C THR A 3 12.75 -26.92 -16.41
N VAL A 4 13.55 -26.24 -15.56
CA VAL A 4 13.03 -25.39 -14.46
C VAL A 4 12.60 -24.02 -15.00
N LEU A 5 13.30 -23.50 -16.01
CA LEU A 5 12.94 -22.28 -16.72
C LEU A 5 11.66 -22.48 -17.57
N GLU A 6 11.50 -23.63 -18.22
CA GLU A 6 10.28 -24.00 -18.97
C GLU A 6 9.06 -24.16 -18.06
N GLN A 7 9.20 -24.82 -16.90
CA GLN A 7 8.13 -24.91 -15.91
C GLN A 7 7.78 -23.54 -15.32
N GLN A 8 8.77 -22.67 -15.07
CA GLN A 8 8.51 -21.29 -14.63
C GLN A 8 7.82 -20.45 -15.70
N ASN A 9 8.13 -20.63 -16.99
CA ASN A 9 7.48 -19.93 -18.09
C ASN A 9 6.03 -20.38 -18.28
N GLN A 10 5.77 -21.69 -18.29
CA GLN A 10 4.41 -22.23 -18.39
C GLN A 10 3.54 -21.86 -17.18
N SER A 11 4.14 -21.82 -15.98
CA SER A 11 3.46 -21.35 -14.77
C SER A 11 3.10 -19.85 -14.84
N ARG A 12 3.98 -19.03 -15.43
CA ARG A 12 3.76 -17.59 -15.60
C ARG A 12 2.73 -17.28 -16.69
N GLU A 13 2.74 -18.01 -17.80
CA GLU A 13 1.74 -17.90 -18.88
C GLU A 13 0.35 -18.38 -18.42
N ALA A 14 0.28 -19.45 -17.63
CA ALA A 14 -0.99 -19.90 -17.04
C ALA A 14 -1.50 -18.94 -15.94
N GLN A 15 -0.60 -18.25 -15.23
CA GLN A 15 -0.97 -17.22 -14.25
C GLN A 15 -1.41 -15.90 -14.92
N SER A 16 -0.90 -15.57 -16.10
CA SER A 16 -1.22 -14.31 -16.78
C SER A 16 -2.67 -14.24 -17.28
N THR A 17 -3.23 -15.39 -17.65
CA THR A 17 -4.61 -15.54 -18.13
C THR A 17 -5.65 -15.75 -17.02
N ALA A 18 -5.21 -16.03 -15.79
CA ALA A 18 -6.12 -16.25 -14.68
C ALA A 18 -6.85 -14.95 -14.28
N PRO A 19 -8.12 -15.01 -13.86
CA PRO A 19 -8.84 -13.83 -13.36
C PRO A 19 -8.21 -13.24 -12.10
N LEU A 20 -8.32 -11.92 -11.92
CA LEU A 20 -7.87 -11.22 -10.71
C LEU A 20 -8.49 -11.80 -9.43
N GLY A 21 -9.77 -12.20 -9.48
CA GLY A 21 -10.50 -12.76 -8.34
C GLY A 21 -9.82 -13.98 -7.70
N THR A 22 -9.03 -14.73 -8.47
CA THR A 22 -8.26 -15.88 -7.95
C THR A 22 -7.19 -15.44 -6.93
N LEU A 23 -6.75 -14.18 -6.97
CA LEU A 23 -5.76 -13.62 -6.07
C LEU A 23 -6.35 -13.15 -4.73
N ILE A 24 -7.67 -13.20 -4.51
CA ILE A 24 -8.28 -12.68 -3.27
C ILE A 24 -7.58 -13.24 -2.03
N ARG A 25 -7.20 -14.53 -2.03
CA ARG A 25 -6.51 -15.18 -0.91
C ARG A 25 -5.21 -14.47 -0.49
N ARG A 26 -4.55 -13.76 -1.40
CA ARG A 26 -3.31 -13.00 -1.18
C ARG A 26 -3.53 -11.64 -0.54
N TYR A 27 -4.77 -11.14 -0.51
CA TYR A 27 -5.12 -9.82 0.01
C TYR A 27 -6.09 -9.92 1.20
N PRO A 28 -5.63 -10.43 2.36
CA PRO A 28 -6.47 -10.56 3.55
C PRO A 28 -7.13 -9.26 4.00
N TYR A 29 -6.47 -8.12 3.78
CA TYR A 29 -7.00 -6.79 4.12
C TYR A 29 -8.27 -6.41 3.33
N LEU A 30 -8.64 -7.18 2.30
CA LEU A 30 -9.88 -6.99 1.54
C LEU A 30 -11.04 -7.87 2.05
N TYR A 31 -10.79 -8.87 2.91
CA TYR A 31 -11.78 -9.90 3.21
C TYR A 31 -13.05 -9.35 3.83
N GLU A 32 -12.93 -8.44 4.81
CA GLU A 32 -14.11 -7.82 5.43
C GLU A 32 -15.00 -7.07 4.44
N HIS A 33 -14.46 -6.59 3.32
CA HIS A 33 -15.18 -5.80 2.35
C HIS A 33 -15.61 -6.58 1.10
N CYS A 34 -14.93 -7.68 0.77
CA CYS A 34 -15.23 -8.53 -0.37
C CYS A 34 -16.07 -9.77 0.01
N LEU A 35 -15.91 -10.31 1.22
CA LEU A 35 -16.51 -11.61 1.60
C LEU A 35 -17.71 -11.48 2.54
N LEU A 36 -17.90 -10.31 3.17
CA LEU A 36 -19.03 -10.04 4.06
C LEU A 36 -20.03 -9.13 3.35
N GLY A 37 -21.29 -9.57 3.27
CA GLY A 37 -22.42 -8.76 2.83
C GLY A 37 -23.38 -8.40 3.96
N ASP A 38 -24.40 -7.59 3.66
CA ASP A 38 -25.38 -7.05 4.63
C ASP A 38 -26.19 -8.12 5.39
N GLY A 39 -26.16 -9.38 4.92
CA GLY A 39 -26.80 -10.53 5.57
C GLY A 39 -25.86 -11.45 6.35
N SER A 40 -24.58 -11.09 6.53
CA SER A 40 -23.60 -11.97 7.17
C SER A 40 -23.86 -12.12 8.67
N THR A 41 -23.86 -13.36 9.17
CA THR A 41 -24.05 -13.63 10.60
C THR A 41 -22.82 -13.18 11.41
N LEU A 42 -23.01 -12.91 12.71
CA LEU A 42 -21.90 -12.59 13.61
C LEU A 42 -20.81 -13.69 13.61
N GLU A 43 -21.21 -14.95 13.51
CA GLU A 43 -20.28 -16.08 13.41
C GLU A 43 -19.45 -16.05 12.12
N GLN A 44 -20.08 -15.71 10.99
CA GLN A 44 -19.37 -15.53 9.73
C GLN A 44 -18.38 -14.36 9.82
N GLN A 45 -18.79 -13.23 10.40
CA GLN A 45 -17.91 -12.07 10.61
C GLN A 45 -16.69 -12.43 11.46
N HIS A 46 -16.88 -13.08 12.61
CA HIS A 46 -15.78 -13.53 13.46
C HIS A 46 -14.87 -14.55 12.77
N THR A 47 -15.45 -15.46 11.97
CA THR A 47 -14.68 -16.45 11.22
C THR A 47 -13.79 -15.77 10.17
N ILE A 48 -14.34 -14.83 9.40
CA ILE A 48 -13.58 -14.07 8.39
C ILE A 48 -12.47 -13.24 9.04
N GLN A 49 -12.77 -12.54 10.14
CA GLN A 49 -11.76 -11.78 10.90
C GLN A 49 -10.60 -12.66 11.38
N ARG A 50 -10.92 -13.85 11.89
CA ARG A 50 -9.90 -14.81 12.34
C ARG A 50 -9.02 -15.28 11.18
N ILE A 51 -9.62 -15.64 10.05
CA ILE A 51 -8.87 -16.10 8.86
C ILE A 51 -8.02 -14.96 8.30
N GLN A 52 -8.57 -13.74 8.24
CA GLN A 52 -7.85 -12.54 7.83
C GLN A 52 -6.61 -12.32 8.70
N ALA A 53 -6.77 -12.30 10.03
CA ALA A 53 -5.65 -12.12 10.95
C ALA A 53 -4.58 -13.21 10.81
N GLN A 54 -4.99 -14.46 10.60
CA GLN A 54 -4.07 -15.58 10.36
C GLN A 54 -3.25 -15.38 9.07
N HIS A 55 -3.91 -15.05 7.95
CA HIS A 55 -3.22 -14.85 6.68
C HIS A 55 -2.32 -13.62 6.69
N GLN A 56 -2.73 -12.51 7.34
CA GLN A 56 -1.89 -11.32 7.51
C GLN A 56 -0.62 -11.66 8.29
N ARG A 57 -0.76 -12.39 9.41
CA ARG A 57 0.37 -12.81 10.23
C ARG A 57 1.32 -13.75 9.47
N GLN A 58 0.78 -14.68 8.69
CA GLN A 58 1.61 -15.57 7.87
C GLN A 58 2.40 -14.77 6.84
N PHE A 59 1.76 -13.84 6.12
CA PHE A 59 2.43 -12.98 5.17
C PHE A 59 3.54 -12.13 5.81
N GLU A 60 3.30 -11.55 7.00
CA GLU A 60 4.32 -10.80 7.75
C GLU A 60 5.54 -11.64 8.11
N LEU A 61 5.33 -12.90 8.51
CA LEU A 61 6.41 -13.84 8.81
C LEU A 61 7.19 -14.21 7.55
N ASP A 62 6.50 -14.55 6.47
CA ASP A 62 7.12 -14.94 5.21
C ASP A 62 7.94 -13.78 4.62
N LEU A 63 7.39 -12.55 4.66
CA LEU A 63 8.09 -11.34 4.24
C LEU A 63 9.36 -11.10 5.06
N SER A 64 9.28 -11.25 6.39
CA SER A 64 10.43 -11.07 7.27
C SER A 64 11.53 -12.09 7.02
N GLN A 65 11.17 -13.36 6.85
CA GLN A 65 12.10 -14.43 6.53
C GLN A 65 12.77 -14.19 5.17
N TYR A 66 11.98 -13.85 4.16
CA TYR A 66 12.46 -13.60 2.81
C TYR A 66 13.44 -12.41 2.75
N VAL A 67 13.08 -11.27 3.35
CA VAL A 67 13.96 -10.08 3.38
C VAL A 67 15.27 -10.38 4.11
N LEU A 68 15.21 -11.07 5.25
CA LEU A 68 16.41 -11.50 5.99
C LEU A 68 17.29 -12.44 5.15
N TYR A 69 16.69 -13.40 4.44
CA TYR A 69 17.40 -14.29 3.53
C TYR A 69 18.11 -13.50 2.42
N ARG A 70 17.41 -12.57 1.76
CA ARG A 70 17.99 -11.74 0.68
C ARG A 70 19.18 -10.92 1.18
N VAL A 71 19.11 -10.35 2.39
CA VAL A 71 20.23 -9.59 2.96
C VAL A 71 21.41 -10.49 3.31
N ARG A 72 21.18 -11.70 3.83
CA ARG A 72 22.25 -12.68 4.06
C ARG A 72 22.93 -13.09 2.76
N CYS A 73 22.16 -13.36 1.70
CA CYS A 73 22.70 -13.62 0.37
C CYS A 73 23.54 -12.45 -0.13
N ALA A 74 23.03 -11.21 -0.06
CA ALA A 74 23.75 -10.03 -0.51
C ALA A 74 25.07 -9.81 0.26
N ARG A 75 25.11 -10.09 1.56
CA ARG A 75 26.34 -10.04 2.37
C ARG A 75 27.33 -11.14 1.97
N ALA A 76 26.87 -12.39 1.84
CA ALA A 76 27.71 -13.50 1.43
C ALA A 76 28.31 -13.29 0.02
N SER A 77 27.51 -12.78 -0.93
CA SER A 77 27.97 -12.42 -2.28
C SER A 77 29.07 -11.36 -2.28
N ARG A 78 29.08 -10.43 -1.33
CA ARG A 78 30.14 -9.42 -1.18
C ARG A 78 31.41 -9.98 -0.56
N SER A 79 31.29 -10.99 0.30
CA SER A 79 32.43 -11.66 0.93
C SER A 79 33.14 -12.60 -0.03
N SER A 80 32.45 -13.62 -0.56
CA SER A 80 32.99 -14.52 -1.57
C SER A 80 31.92 -15.36 -2.27
N PRO A 81 32.13 -15.78 -3.53
CA PRO A 81 31.24 -16.72 -4.22
C PRO A 81 31.05 -18.05 -3.46
N ALA A 82 32.11 -18.57 -2.82
CA ALA A 82 32.08 -19.80 -2.07
C ALA A 82 31.18 -19.72 -0.80
N GLU A 83 31.13 -18.55 -0.14
CA GLU A 83 30.24 -18.31 0.99
C GLU A 83 28.77 -18.26 0.58
N LEU A 84 28.47 -17.67 -0.58
CA LEU A 84 27.11 -17.66 -1.12
C LEU A 84 26.63 -19.08 -1.43
N GLU A 85 27.47 -19.89 -2.10
CA GLU A 85 27.17 -21.29 -2.38
C GLU A 85 27.02 -22.13 -1.11
N ALA A 86 27.84 -21.87 -0.09
CA ALA A 86 27.72 -22.53 1.21
C ALA A 86 26.41 -22.15 1.91
N LEU A 87 26.00 -20.88 1.86
CA LEU A 87 24.73 -20.41 2.42
C LEU A 87 23.53 -21.04 1.71
N GLN A 88 23.56 -21.09 0.37
CA GLN A 88 22.52 -21.72 -0.46
C GLN A 88 22.43 -23.23 -0.25
N ARG A 89 23.56 -23.92 0.01
CA ARG A 89 23.57 -25.34 0.37
C ARG A 89 23.03 -25.61 1.78
N ARG A 90 23.27 -24.69 2.72
CA ARG A 90 22.87 -24.84 4.13
C ARG A 90 21.44 -24.38 4.43
N THR A 91 20.90 -23.51 3.59
CA THR A 91 19.60 -22.86 3.83
C THR A 91 18.68 -23.14 2.65
N GLN A 92 17.47 -23.61 2.92
CA GLN A 92 16.44 -23.72 1.90
C GLN A 92 16.17 -22.34 1.29
N THR A 93 16.10 -22.27 -0.04
CA THR A 93 15.70 -21.05 -0.74
C THR A 93 14.33 -20.61 -0.26
N ILE A 94 14.23 -19.40 0.29
CA ILE A 94 12.96 -18.84 0.76
C ILE A 94 12.27 -18.17 -0.43
N PRO A 95 11.03 -18.58 -0.78
CA PRO A 95 10.31 -18.00 -1.90
C PRO A 95 9.90 -16.56 -1.62
N ASN A 96 9.81 -15.75 -2.67
CA ASN A 96 9.25 -14.40 -2.59
C ASN A 96 7.75 -14.51 -2.26
N PRO A 97 7.28 -13.91 -1.14
CA PRO A 97 5.88 -14.02 -0.74
C PRO A 97 4.95 -13.10 -1.53
N THR A 98 5.48 -12.26 -2.44
CA THR A 98 4.74 -11.30 -3.26
C THR A 98 4.75 -11.68 -4.74
N LEU A 99 3.88 -11.05 -5.53
CA LEU A 99 3.93 -11.12 -7.00
C LEU A 99 4.88 -10.08 -7.62
N LEU A 100 5.50 -9.23 -6.80
CA LEU A 100 6.54 -8.32 -7.25
C LEU A 100 7.81 -9.12 -7.56
N SER A 101 8.57 -8.68 -8.56
CA SER A 101 9.90 -9.20 -8.78
C SER A 101 10.81 -8.92 -7.58
N ASP A 102 11.84 -9.74 -7.42
CA ASP A 102 12.87 -9.60 -6.39
C ASP A 102 13.47 -8.18 -6.23
N PRO A 103 13.76 -7.41 -7.31
CA PRO A 103 14.19 -6.02 -7.18
C PRO A 103 13.06 -5.05 -6.82
N GLU A 104 11.84 -5.26 -7.34
CA GLU A 104 10.67 -4.43 -7.01
C GLU A 104 10.32 -4.57 -5.52
N LEU A 105 10.25 -5.80 -4.99
CA LEU A 105 10.00 -6.02 -3.57
C LEU A 105 11.08 -5.37 -2.70
N ALA A 106 12.35 -5.47 -3.08
CA ALA A 106 13.44 -4.82 -2.36
C ALA A 106 13.35 -3.28 -2.41
N ALA A 107 12.86 -2.70 -3.51
CA ALA A 107 12.58 -1.27 -3.61
C ALA A 107 11.39 -0.88 -2.70
N SER A 108 10.29 -1.63 -2.74
CA SER A 108 9.11 -1.40 -1.91
C SER A 108 9.42 -1.49 -0.42
N VAL A 109 10.13 -2.53 0.03
CA VAL A 109 10.55 -2.67 1.43
C VAL A 109 11.37 -1.46 1.85
N ARG A 110 12.41 -1.07 1.08
CA ARG A 110 13.22 0.13 1.36
C ARG A 110 12.39 1.40 1.39
N HIS A 111 11.42 1.54 0.50
CA HIS A 111 10.53 2.71 0.45
C HIS A 111 9.67 2.82 1.72
N PHE A 112 9.08 1.73 2.18
CA PHE A 112 8.12 1.77 3.31
C PHE A 112 8.74 1.69 4.71
N THR A 113 10.02 1.30 4.81
CA THR A 113 10.73 1.16 6.09
C THR A 113 11.93 2.11 6.21
N GLY A 114 12.44 2.60 5.09
CA GLY A 114 13.55 3.53 5.03
C GLY A 114 13.13 4.98 5.24
N LYS A 115 14.12 5.86 5.08
CA LYS A 115 13.95 7.31 5.16
C LYS A 115 13.64 7.84 3.77
N ILE A 116 12.49 8.48 3.62
CA ILE A 116 11.92 8.85 2.32
C ILE A 116 12.01 10.35 2.03
N GLU A 117 11.97 11.18 3.08
CA GLU A 117 12.06 12.63 2.99
C GLU A 117 13.10 13.09 4.00
N GLY A 118 14.29 13.43 3.49
CA GLY A 118 15.45 13.70 4.32
C GLY A 118 15.78 12.51 5.22
N ASN A 119 15.76 12.73 6.54
CA ASN A 119 16.13 11.73 7.54
C ASN A 119 14.92 11.08 8.24
N GLN A 120 13.71 11.23 7.68
CA GLN A 120 12.44 10.85 8.32
C GLN A 120 11.77 9.66 7.61
N THR A 121 11.21 8.76 8.40
CA THR A 121 10.32 7.68 7.93
C THR A 121 8.89 8.19 7.75
N TYR A 122 8.02 7.42 7.07
CA TYR A 122 6.58 7.74 6.99
C TYR A 122 5.95 7.99 8.37
N ARG A 123 6.32 7.19 9.39
CA ARG A 123 5.80 7.34 10.74
C ARG A 123 6.30 8.63 11.40
N ASP A 124 7.55 9.02 11.17
CA ASP A 124 8.11 10.27 11.70
C ASP A 124 7.44 11.49 11.08
N LEU A 125 7.21 11.44 9.76
CA LEU A 125 6.50 12.50 9.03
C LEU A 125 5.06 12.67 9.54
N ALA A 126 4.32 11.58 9.72
CA ALA A 126 2.95 11.63 10.24
C ALA A 126 2.90 12.16 11.70
N LYS A 127 3.83 11.74 12.55
CA LYS A 127 3.95 12.24 13.93
C LYS A 127 4.30 13.74 13.96
N GLY A 128 5.25 14.16 13.13
CA GLY A 128 5.64 15.56 12.99
C GLY A 128 4.46 16.43 12.56
N PHE A 129 3.71 15.98 11.55
CA PHE A 129 2.48 16.65 11.11
C PHE A 129 1.46 16.77 12.25
N GLN A 130 1.13 15.67 12.91
CA GLN A 130 0.17 15.67 14.02
C GLN A 130 0.60 16.58 15.18
N ALA A 131 1.90 16.67 15.47
CA ALA A 131 2.41 17.57 16.49
C ALA A 131 2.24 19.05 16.10
N GLN A 132 2.50 19.39 14.83
CA GLN A 132 2.35 20.74 14.31
C GLN A 132 0.89 21.19 14.26
N THR A 133 -0.02 20.30 13.86
CA THR A 133 -1.45 20.62 13.70
C THR A 133 -2.21 20.68 15.03
N ARG A 134 -1.67 20.19 16.15
CA ARG A 134 -2.34 20.25 17.46
C ARG A 134 -2.34 21.64 18.09
N CYS A 135 -1.46 22.55 17.65
CA CYS A 135 -1.37 23.92 18.18
C CYS A 135 -2.25 24.90 17.39
N GLY A 136 -3.57 24.82 17.57
CA GLY A 136 -4.50 25.89 17.21
C GLY A 136 -4.64 26.33 15.74
N PRO A 137 -4.40 25.51 14.70
CA PRO A 137 -4.77 25.90 13.34
C PRO A 137 -6.29 25.85 13.15
N THR A 138 -6.81 26.78 12.35
CA THR A 138 -8.16 26.64 11.78
C THR A 138 -8.18 25.46 10.82
N TYR A 139 -9.36 24.90 10.56
CA TYR A 139 -9.53 23.80 9.62
C TYR A 139 -8.95 24.11 8.22
N GLY A 140 -9.01 25.36 7.77
CA GLY A 140 -8.40 25.80 6.53
C GLY A 140 -6.87 25.76 6.51
N HIS A 141 -6.23 26.04 7.66
CA HIS A 141 -4.79 25.89 7.78
C HIS A 141 -4.39 24.41 7.71
N PHE A 142 -5.14 23.54 8.40
CA PHE A 142 -4.95 22.09 8.30
C PHE A 142 -5.04 21.55 6.87
N LYS A 143 -5.99 22.03 6.04
CA LYS A 143 -6.07 21.64 4.63
C LYS A 143 -4.84 22.03 3.82
N ARG A 144 -4.31 23.25 4.05
CA ARG A 144 -3.08 23.71 3.39
C ARG A 144 -1.87 22.89 3.82
N ASP A 145 -1.77 22.56 5.10
CA ASP A 145 -0.72 21.69 5.60
C ASP A 145 -0.79 20.30 4.96
N ILE A 146 -2.00 19.71 4.85
CA ILE A 146 -2.17 18.42 4.15
C ILE A 146 -1.69 18.53 2.70
N HIS A 147 -2.08 19.59 2.00
CA HIS A 147 -1.66 19.79 0.61
C HIS A 147 -0.14 19.78 0.49
N GLN A 148 0.56 20.53 1.34
CA GLN A 148 2.03 20.56 1.38
C GLN A 148 2.62 19.19 1.75
N TYR A 149 2.07 18.53 2.78
CA TYR A 149 2.52 17.23 3.27
C TYR A 149 2.45 16.12 2.21
N LEU A 150 1.37 16.10 1.43
CA LEU A 150 1.18 15.12 0.35
C LEU A 150 2.01 15.48 -0.90
N SER A 151 2.16 16.77 -1.19
CA SER A 151 2.91 17.23 -2.36
C SER A 151 4.44 17.09 -2.21
N ALA A 152 4.96 17.10 -0.98
CA ALA A 152 6.40 17.06 -0.70
C ALA A 152 7.13 15.82 -1.25
N SER A 153 6.44 14.68 -1.35
CA SER A 153 7.01 13.40 -1.82
C SER A 153 6.84 13.17 -3.33
N ILE A 154 6.14 14.06 -4.02
CA ILE A 154 5.78 13.88 -5.42
C ILE A 154 6.79 14.62 -6.28
N ASP A 155 7.31 13.94 -7.32
CA ASP A 155 8.28 14.52 -8.26
C ASP A 155 7.80 15.90 -8.74
N PRO A 156 8.59 16.98 -8.56
CA PRO A 156 8.33 18.30 -9.10
C PRO A 156 7.90 18.32 -10.58
N ALA A 157 8.35 17.37 -11.40
CA ALA A 157 7.97 17.26 -12.82
C ALA A 157 6.52 16.82 -13.01
N PHE A 158 6.04 15.82 -12.25
CA PHE A 158 4.63 15.39 -12.26
C PHE A 158 3.74 16.36 -11.47
N SER A 159 4.27 16.92 -10.38
CA SER A 159 3.59 17.86 -9.50
C SER A 159 3.42 19.25 -10.14
N LYS A 160 4.09 19.52 -11.27
CA LYS A 160 3.89 20.71 -12.10
C LYS A 160 2.50 20.67 -12.76
N GLN A 161 1.57 21.19 -11.97
CA GLN A 161 0.24 21.72 -12.29
C GLN A 161 -0.96 20.79 -12.10
N ARG A 162 -1.15 19.71 -12.86
CA ARG A 162 -2.47 19.05 -12.86
C ARG A 162 -2.85 18.38 -11.54
N PHE A 163 -2.02 17.45 -11.03
CA PHE A 163 -2.34 16.75 -9.78
C PHE A 163 -2.43 17.71 -8.59
N ASN A 164 -1.47 18.64 -8.46
CA ASN A 164 -1.46 19.60 -7.36
C ASN A 164 -2.64 20.55 -7.38
N GLN A 165 -3.08 21.00 -8.57
CA GLN A 165 -4.30 21.80 -8.71
C GLN A 165 -5.55 21.00 -8.36
N GLN A 166 -5.65 19.75 -8.82
CA GLN A 166 -6.76 18.86 -8.49
C GLN A 166 -6.82 18.56 -6.98
N LEU A 167 -5.67 18.27 -6.36
CA LEU A 167 -5.58 18.03 -4.91
C LEU A 167 -5.96 19.27 -4.12
N CYS A 168 -5.46 20.45 -4.51
CA CYS A 168 -5.80 21.72 -3.86
C CYS A 168 -7.29 22.03 -3.99
N GLY A 169 -7.86 21.91 -5.20
CA GLY A 169 -9.29 22.11 -5.45
C GLY A 169 -10.17 21.11 -4.69
N ASN A 170 -9.76 19.83 -4.63
CA ASN A 170 -10.46 18.82 -3.85
C ASN A 170 -10.46 19.18 -2.35
N LEU A 171 -9.31 19.54 -1.78
CA LEU A 171 -9.19 19.93 -0.37
C LEU A 171 -10.04 21.16 -0.04
N GLN A 172 -10.00 22.19 -0.88
CA GLN A 172 -10.82 23.39 -0.72
C GLN A 172 -12.33 23.06 -0.71
N GLY A 173 -12.77 22.14 -1.57
CA GLY A 173 -14.17 21.70 -1.66
C GLY A 173 -14.68 20.88 -0.47
N ILE A 174 -13.82 20.33 0.39
CA ILE A 174 -14.24 19.52 1.55
C ILE A 174 -14.70 20.43 2.70
N PHE A 175 -16.00 20.58 2.94
CA PHE A 175 -16.55 21.42 4.03
C PHE A 175 -16.01 22.87 4.03
N PRO A 176 -16.26 23.67 2.97
CA PRO A 176 -15.79 25.06 2.89
C PRO A 176 -16.37 25.94 4.00
N ASP A 177 -17.57 25.64 4.50
CA ASP A 177 -18.22 26.42 5.56
C ASP A 177 -17.53 26.28 6.93
N LEU A 178 -16.62 25.32 7.07
CA LEU A 178 -15.93 25.01 8.33
C LEU A 178 -14.49 25.53 8.37
N GLU A 179 -14.01 26.25 7.34
CA GLU A 179 -12.62 26.73 7.19
C GLU A 179 -12.07 27.47 8.44
N HIS A 180 -12.94 28.25 9.11
CA HIS A 180 -12.58 29.03 10.30
C HIS A 180 -12.80 28.29 11.63
N GLN A 181 -13.38 27.08 11.59
CA GLN A 181 -13.62 26.28 12.79
C GLN A 181 -12.32 25.65 13.30
N PRO A 182 -12.22 25.33 14.60
CA PRO A 182 -11.11 24.57 15.12
C PRO A 182 -11.10 23.15 14.53
N LEU A 183 -9.91 22.65 14.20
CA LEU A 183 -9.76 21.25 13.81
C LEU A 183 -10.21 20.33 14.95
N ASN A 184 -10.95 19.29 14.60
CA ASN A 184 -11.31 18.21 15.52
C ASN A 184 -11.17 16.84 14.83
N ASP A 185 -11.26 15.78 15.62
CA ASP A 185 -11.15 14.39 15.15
C ASP A 185 -12.14 14.06 14.02
N PHE A 186 -13.36 14.59 14.10
CA PHE A 186 -14.38 14.37 13.08
C PHE A 186 -13.96 14.95 11.73
N LEU A 187 -13.51 16.21 11.72
CA LEU A 187 -13.01 16.88 10.52
C LEU A 187 -11.78 16.17 9.95
N MET A 188 -10.87 15.72 10.80
CA MET A 188 -9.69 14.97 10.36
C MET A 188 -10.08 13.65 9.66
N VAL A 189 -10.90 12.83 10.30
CA VAL A 189 -11.35 11.54 9.75
C VAL A 189 -12.13 11.75 8.45
N ARG A 190 -13.05 12.72 8.41
CA ARG A 190 -13.86 13.00 7.22
C ARG A 190 -13.01 13.52 6.07
N THR A 191 -12.05 14.40 6.34
CA THR A 191 -11.14 14.92 5.30
C THR A 191 -10.26 13.81 4.74
N CYS A 192 -9.66 12.98 5.59
CA CYS A 192 -8.85 11.85 5.14
C CYS A 192 -9.70 10.84 4.35
N GLY A 193 -10.92 10.56 4.79
CA GLY A 193 -11.85 9.71 4.04
C GLY A 193 -12.21 10.27 2.65
N GLN A 194 -12.48 11.57 2.55
CA GLN A 194 -12.76 12.24 1.26
C GLN A 194 -11.53 12.27 0.35
N LEU A 195 -10.33 12.43 0.90
CA LEU A 195 -9.09 12.32 0.14
C LEU A 195 -8.93 10.93 -0.46
N LEU A 196 -9.22 9.86 0.29
CA LEU A 196 -9.16 8.51 -0.26
C LEU A 196 -10.20 8.27 -1.38
N ASN A 197 -11.35 8.95 -1.33
CA ASN A 197 -12.34 8.91 -2.42
C ASN A 197 -11.77 9.53 -3.70
N PHE A 198 -11.08 10.66 -3.56
CA PHE A 198 -10.46 11.38 -4.67
C PHE A 198 -9.23 10.64 -5.23
N LEU A 199 -8.39 10.08 -4.36
CA LEU A 199 -7.13 9.44 -4.74
C LEU A 199 -7.32 8.03 -5.32
N VAL A 200 -8.36 7.30 -4.90
CA VAL A 200 -8.58 5.89 -5.29
C VAL A 200 -9.88 5.73 -6.06
N VAL A 201 -11.02 5.71 -5.35
CA VAL A 201 -12.36 5.59 -5.93
C VAL A 201 -13.42 5.99 -4.90
N GLU A 202 -14.50 6.63 -5.35
CA GLU A 202 -15.53 7.14 -4.44
C GLU A 202 -16.47 6.05 -3.93
N ASN A 203 -17.06 5.25 -4.82
CA ASN A 203 -17.95 4.13 -4.48
C ASN A 203 -18.20 3.23 -5.70
N SER A 204 -18.88 2.10 -5.51
CA SER A 204 -19.19 1.13 -6.58
C SER A 204 -20.12 1.66 -7.68
N ARG A 205 -20.89 2.74 -7.43
CA ARG A 205 -21.76 3.37 -8.43
C ARG A 205 -21.03 4.45 -9.24
N LYS A 206 -19.96 5.02 -8.68
CA LYS A 206 -19.12 6.04 -9.30
C LYS A 206 -17.67 5.58 -9.30
N LEU A 207 -17.37 4.72 -10.27
CA LEU A 207 -16.07 4.09 -10.48
C LEU A 207 -15.07 5.01 -11.19
N GLU A 208 -15.17 6.33 -11.01
CA GLU A 208 -14.20 7.27 -11.58
C GLU A 208 -12.88 7.18 -10.78
N HIS A 209 -11.97 6.33 -11.26
CA HIS A 209 -10.65 6.10 -10.65
C HIS A 209 -9.50 6.58 -11.55
N PHE A 210 -9.78 7.56 -12.43
CA PHE A 210 -8.78 8.14 -13.34
C PHE A 210 -7.61 8.78 -12.59
N THR A 211 -7.87 9.50 -11.49
CA THR A 211 -6.81 10.05 -10.63
C THR A 211 -5.88 8.96 -10.14
N PHE A 212 -6.43 7.81 -9.76
CA PHE A 212 -5.66 6.67 -9.27
C PHE A 212 -4.81 6.06 -10.38
N VAL A 213 -5.39 5.81 -11.55
CA VAL A 213 -4.67 5.27 -12.73
C VAL A 213 -3.58 6.24 -13.18
N ASP A 214 -3.85 7.55 -13.21
CA ASP A 214 -2.89 8.59 -13.56
C ASP A 214 -1.72 8.63 -12.55
N LEU A 215 -2.01 8.54 -11.25
CA LEU A 215 -0.96 8.43 -10.22
C LEU A 215 -0.09 7.19 -10.45
N VAL A 216 -0.70 6.01 -10.63
CA VAL A 216 0.07 4.77 -10.83
C VAL A 216 0.89 4.85 -12.13
N GLY A 217 0.32 5.40 -13.20
CA GLY A 217 0.98 5.53 -14.50
C GLY A 217 2.15 6.51 -14.52
N ASN A 218 2.08 7.60 -13.74
CA ASN A 218 3.11 8.64 -13.77
C ASN A 218 4.18 8.50 -12.66
N ILE A 219 3.79 8.11 -11.44
CA ILE A 219 4.74 8.00 -10.32
C ILE A 219 5.00 6.55 -9.88
N GLY A 220 4.29 5.58 -10.45
CA GLY A 220 4.47 4.15 -10.19
C GLY A 220 3.76 3.66 -8.93
N ALA A 221 3.46 2.35 -8.90
CA ALA A 221 2.68 1.71 -7.84
C ALA A 221 3.26 1.90 -6.42
N THR A 222 4.59 1.85 -6.28
CA THR A 222 5.25 2.02 -4.97
C THR A 222 5.06 3.44 -4.43
N ALA A 223 5.28 4.47 -5.23
CA ALA A 223 5.13 5.87 -4.79
C ALA A 223 3.65 6.24 -4.57
N THR A 224 2.74 5.77 -5.44
CA THR A 224 1.30 5.92 -5.23
C THR A 224 0.86 5.28 -3.91
N THR A 225 1.34 4.07 -3.61
CA THR A 225 1.09 3.42 -2.32
C THR A 225 1.65 4.23 -1.16
N GLY A 226 2.84 4.82 -1.32
CA GLY A 226 3.44 5.73 -0.34
C GLY A 226 2.58 6.96 -0.05
N LEU A 227 1.97 7.55 -1.08
CA LEU A 227 1.03 8.66 -0.93
C LEU A 227 -0.23 8.25 -0.14
N LEU A 228 -0.79 7.08 -0.43
CA LEU A 228 -1.93 6.54 0.31
C LEU A 228 -1.57 6.22 1.76
N LEU A 229 -0.36 5.67 1.97
CA LEU A 229 0.15 5.37 3.30
C LEU A 229 0.33 6.63 4.15
N LYS A 230 0.78 7.75 3.57
CA LYS A 230 0.82 9.06 4.24
C LYS A 230 -0.55 9.47 4.78
N VAL A 231 -1.61 9.34 3.98
CA VAL A 231 -2.99 9.67 4.40
C VAL A 231 -3.44 8.76 5.54
N VAL A 232 -3.17 7.46 5.46
CA VAL A 232 -3.58 6.50 6.50
C VAL A 232 -2.78 6.67 7.79
N LEU A 233 -1.49 6.98 7.73
CA LEU A 233 -0.68 7.23 8.92
C LEU A 233 -1.02 8.57 9.58
N LEU A 234 -1.45 9.55 8.80
CA LEU A 234 -1.99 10.80 9.32
C LEU A 234 -3.25 10.55 10.18
N CYS A 235 -4.15 9.66 9.74
CA CYS A 235 -5.35 9.29 10.48
C CYS A 235 -5.60 7.77 10.39
N THR A 236 -5.10 7.01 11.37
CA THR A 236 -5.19 5.53 11.34
C THR A 236 -6.63 5.01 11.31
N LYS A 237 -7.60 5.80 11.80
CA LYS A 237 -9.03 5.53 11.72
C LYS A 237 -9.55 5.36 10.28
N VAL A 238 -8.83 5.86 9.26
CA VAL A 238 -9.23 5.71 7.84
C VAL A 238 -8.61 4.50 7.14
N LYS A 239 -7.84 3.65 7.83
CA LYS A 239 -7.31 2.41 7.22
C LYS A 239 -8.42 1.52 6.63
N PRO A 240 -9.54 1.23 7.35
CA PRO A 240 -10.65 0.46 6.77
C PRO A 240 -11.31 1.15 5.57
N TYR A 241 -11.24 2.49 5.49
CA TYR A 241 -11.78 3.23 4.35
C TYR A 241 -10.94 2.95 3.10
N LEU A 242 -9.60 2.92 3.24
CA LEU A 242 -8.70 2.58 2.14
C LEU A 242 -8.92 1.13 1.68
N GLU A 243 -9.01 0.20 2.63
CA GLU A 243 -9.29 -1.22 2.34
C GLU A 243 -10.60 -1.37 1.55
N LYS A 244 -11.65 -0.66 1.97
CA LYS A 244 -12.91 -0.61 1.22
C LYS A 244 -12.77 -0.04 -0.18
N ARG A 245 -11.91 0.99 -0.39
CA ARG A 245 -11.67 1.55 -1.73
C ARG A 245 -11.02 0.53 -2.65
N PHE A 246 -10.04 -0.20 -2.14
CA PHE A 246 -9.42 -1.28 -2.89
C PHE A 246 -10.35 -2.48 -3.11
N ALA A 247 -11.25 -2.79 -2.17
CA ALA A 247 -12.24 -3.83 -2.37
C ALA A 247 -13.21 -3.49 -3.52
N ILE A 248 -13.61 -2.21 -3.65
CA ILE A 248 -14.42 -1.75 -4.79
C ILE A 248 -13.68 -1.92 -6.11
N LEU A 249 -12.40 -1.56 -6.17
CA LEU A 249 -11.60 -1.74 -7.39
C LEU A 249 -11.34 -3.22 -7.70
N PHE A 250 -11.09 -4.03 -6.66
CA PHE A 250 -10.88 -5.46 -6.80
C PHE A 250 -12.14 -6.15 -7.35
N ASP A 251 -13.31 -5.85 -6.80
CA ASP A 251 -14.61 -6.33 -7.28
C ASP A 251 -14.87 -5.90 -8.73
N HIS A 252 -14.59 -4.64 -9.07
CA HIS A 252 -14.73 -4.13 -10.44
C HIS A 252 -13.89 -4.90 -11.47
N TYR A 253 -12.66 -5.26 -11.10
CA TYR A 253 -11.71 -5.96 -11.96
C TYR A 253 -11.66 -7.48 -11.74
N GLU A 254 -12.54 -8.04 -10.92
CA GLU A 254 -12.45 -9.44 -10.46
C GLU A 254 -12.34 -10.45 -11.62
N ARG A 255 -13.08 -10.18 -12.71
CA ARG A 255 -13.14 -11.03 -13.91
C ARG A 255 -12.08 -10.70 -14.95
N ALA A 256 -11.35 -9.61 -14.78
CA ALA A 256 -10.29 -9.22 -15.70
C ALA A 256 -9.11 -10.19 -15.56
N ALA A 257 -8.45 -10.51 -16.68
CA ALA A 257 -7.23 -11.28 -16.67
C ALA A 257 -6.12 -10.50 -15.94
N GLN A 258 -5.32 -11.17 -15.11
CA GLN A 258 -4.27 -10.53 -14.31
C GLN A 258 -3.32 -9.67 -15.15
N GLU A 259 -2.97 -10.11 -16.36
CA GLU A 259 -2.11 -9.37 -17.29
C GLU A 259 -2.70 -8.01 -17.72
N SER A 260 -4.03 -7.90 -17.80
CA SER A 260 -4.71 -6.65 -18.19
C SER A 260 -4.78 -5.62 -17.05
N VAL A 261 -4.53 -6.04 -15.81
CA VAL A 261 -4.62 -5.23 -14.60
C VAL A 261 -3.38 -5.32 -13.73
N LEU A 262 -2.20 -5.54 -14.34
CA LEU A 262 -0.92 -5.62 -13.63
C LEU A 262 -0.65 -4.40 -12.75
N TRP A 263 -1.06 -3.21 -13.20
CA TRP A 263 -0.96 -1.97 -12.43
C TRP A 263 -1.67 -2.07 -11.07
N LEU A 264 -2.85 -2.71 -11.02
CA LEU A 264 -3.62 -2.90 -9.79
C LEU A 264 -2.98 -3.98 -8.92
N VAL A 265 -2.55 -5.10 -9.52
CA VAL A 265 -1.82 -6.16 -8.80
C VAL A 265 -0.57 -5.59 -8.13
N GLN A 266 0.23 -4.80 -8.85
CA GLN A 266 1.42 -4.14 -8.29
C GLN A 266 1.08 -3.25 -7.10
N VAL A 267 -0.01 -2.46 -7.16
CA VAL A 267 -0.43 -1.65 -6.01
C VAL A 267 -0.91 -2.53 -4.85
N LEU A 268 -1.69 -3.57 -5.09
CA LEU A 268 -2.18 -4.49 -4.04
C LEU A 268 -1.03 -5.20 -3.32
N GLU A 269 0.01 -5.61 -4.05
CA GLU A 269 1.23 -6.17 -3.45
C GLU A 269 2.01 -5.11 -2.66
N ASN A 270 2.12 -3.88 -3.16
CA ASN A 270 2.75 -2.78 -2.43
C ASN A 270 1.98 -2.42 -1.15
N ILE A 271 0.64 -2.43 -1.16
CA ILE A 271 -0.21 -2.21 0.02
C ILE A 271 0.03 -3.29 1.07
N ASN A 272 0.13 -4.56 0.66
CA ASN A 272 0.51 -5.66 1.56
C ASN A 272 1.83 -5.36 2.29
N VAL A 273 2.88 -5.00 1.54
CA VAL A 273 4.20 -4.66 2.11
C VAL A 273 4.11 -3.43 3.02
N ALA A 274 3.45 -2.36 2.56
CA ALA A 274 3.28 -1.12 3.30
C ALA A 274 2.55 -1.35 4.63
N PHE A 275 1.46 -2.12 4.62
CA PHE A 275 0.68 -2.42 5.81
C PHE A 275 1.44 -3.31 6.79
N SER A 276 2.09 -4.37 6.32
CA SER A 276 2.90 -5.25 7.18
C SER A 276 4.04 -4.50 7.88
N THR A 277 4.67 -3.55 7.20
CA THR A 277 5.80 -2.78 7.74
C THR A 277 5.38 -1.60 8.62
N ASN A 278 4.22 -0.98 8.37
CA ASN A 278 3.79 0.24 9.06
C ASN A 278 2.67 0.04 10.09
N PHE A 279 1.91 -1.03 10.00
CA PHE A 279 0.84 -1.39 10.95
C PHE A 279 1.03 -2.78 11.56
N GLY A 280 1.76 -3.67 10.87
CA GLY A 280 2.06 -5.02 11.33
C GLY A 280 3.22 -5.10 12.32
N ASN A 281 3.56 -6.34 12.69
CA ASN A 281 4.67 -6.65 13.58
C ASN A 281 5.97 -6.96 12.84
N ALA A 282 5.97 -6.87 11.50
CA ALA A 282 7.16 -7.12 10.68
C ALA A 282 8.23 -6.05 10.95
N ASN A 283 9.14 -6.34 11.89
CA ASN A 283 10.22 -5.45 12.23
C ASN A 283 11.40 -5.63 11.27
N LEU A 284 11.32 -4.99 10.10
CA LEU A 284 12.37 -5.02 9.08
C LEU A 284 13.47 -3.95 9.30
N SER A 285 13.32 -3.10 10.33
CA SER A 285 14.25 -1.99 10.59
C SER A 285 15.68 -2.42 10.93
N LEU A 286 15.90 -3.70 11.28
CA LEU A 286 17.22 -4.27 11.56
C LEU A 286 17.94 -4.83 10.31
N VAL A 287 17.27 -4.82 9.17
CA VAL A 287 17.73 -5.49 7.95
C VAL A 287 18.19 -4.51 6.86
N ILE A 288 17.93 -3.21 7.04
CA ILE A 288 18.32 -2.12 6.12
C ILE A 288 19.52 -1.36 6.67
#